data_AF-A0A6M2EWM8-F1
#
_entry.id   AF-A0A6M2EWM8-F1
#
_cell.length_a   1.000
_cell.length_b   1.000
_cell.length_c   1.000
_cell.angle_alpha   90.00
_cell.angle_beta   90.00
_cell.angle_gamma   90.00
#
_symmetry.space_group_name_H-M   'P 1'
#
loop_
_entity.id
_entity.type
_entity.pdbx_description
1 polymer ?
#
loop_
_entity_poly.entity_id
_entity_poly.type
_entity_poly.pdbx_seq_one_letter_code
_entity_poly.pdbx_strand_id
1 'polypeptide(L)'
;MATVESLVAQIQGLSSSAGDLSLLLTHLKQADEFLHNESTRLLPFLEQLDPTLHSLGYLFILEACTSWPVTNEQARRLVLILSRFLISCVADQIRLAPEKFIAVCKSFKDQVLMLEAPIRGVVPLLEAVKKLRSSEHLTTLHPDFLQLCLLAKCYKTGLSILEDDIFEVDQPRDFYLYCYYG
;
A
#
# COMPACT_ATOMS: atom_id res chain seq x y z
N MET A 1 5.53 -25.32 -14.01
CA MET A 1 6.11 -24.77 -12.77
C MET A 1 5.87 -23.27 -12.80
N ALA A 2 5.29 -22.68 -11.77
CA ALA A 2 5.09 -21.24 -11.73
C ALA A 2 6.46 -20.55 -11.62
N THR A 3 6.75 -19.62 -12.52
CA THR A 3 7.92 -18.75 -12.44
C THR A 3 7.47 -17.31 -12.26
N VAL A 4 8.34 -16.44 -11.75
CA VAL A 4 8.03 -15.03 -11.56
C VAL A 4 7.73 -14.36 -12.91
N GLU A 5 8.47 -14.72 -13.96
CA GLU A 5 8.26 -14.23 -15.33
C GLU A 5 6.87 -14.59 -15.87
N SER A 6 6.44 -15.84 -15.64
CA SER A 6 5.10 -16.28 -16.05
C SER A 6 4.02 -15.52 -15.30
N LEU A 7 4.24 -15.20 -14.02
CA LEU A 7 3.28 -14.44 -13.22
C LEU A 7 3.22 -12.97 -13.68
N VAL A 8 4.35 -12.36 -13.99
CA VAL A 8 4.42 -11.00 -14.57
C VAL A 8 3.66 -10.94 -15.89
N ALA A 9 3.83 -11.92 -16.77
CA ALA A 9 3.09 -11.99 -18.03
C ALA A 9 1.57 -12.13 -17.80
N GLN A 10 1.14 -12.89 -16.79
CA GLN A 10 -0.27 -12.99 -16.40
C GLN A 10 -0.81 -11.66 -15.86
N ILE A 11 -0.05 -10.96 -15.02
CA ILE A 11 -0.42 -9.64 -14.51
C ILE A 11 -0.64 -8.68 -15.68
N GLN A 12 0.31 -8.61 -16.63
CA GLN A 12 0.20 -7.74 -17.80
C GLN A 12 -1.01 -8.10 -18.68
N GLY A 13 -1.29 -9.39 -18.87
CA GLY A 13 -2.40 -9.85 -19.72
C GLY A 13 -3.79 -9.70 -19.09
N LEU A 14 -3.91 -9.76 -17.76
CA LEU A 14 -5.20 -9.86 -17.06
C LEU A 14 -5.60 -8.58 -16.28
N SER A 15 -4.94 -7.46 -16.53
CA SER A 15 -5.22 -6.20 -15.81
C SER A 15 -6.20 -5.25 -16.53
N SER A 16 -6.80 -5.65 -17.64
CA SER A 16 -7.55 -4.77 -18.55
C SER A 16 -9.04 -4.65 -18.26
N SER A 17 -9.67 -5.67 -17.66
CA SER A 17 -11.11 -5.72 -17.42
C SER A 17 -11.47 -6.29 -16.05
N ALA A 18 -12.68 -6.04 -15.55
CA ALA A 18 -13.14 -6.56 -14.25
C ALA A 18 -13.18 -8.10 -14.22
N GLY A 19 -13.56 -8.75 -15.32
CA GLY A 19 -13.53 -10.20 -15.45
C GLY A 19 -12.11 -10.74 -15.34
N ASP A 20 -11.19 -10.14 -16.09
CA ASP A 20 -9.78 -10.54 -16.07
C ASP A 20 -9.13 -10.29 -14.69
N LEU A 21 -9.47 -9.18 -14.02
CA LEU A 21 -8.99 -8.88 -12.67
C LEU A 21 -9.44 -9.91 -11.64
N SER A 22 -10.65 -10.48 -11.78
CA SER A 22 -11.12 -11.55 -10.89
C SER A 22 -10.33 -12.85 -11.06
N LEU A 23 -9.99 -13.19 -12.31
CA LEU A 23 -9.12 -14.32 -12.64
C LEU A 23 -7.70 -14.07 -12.13
N LEU A 24 -7.18 -12.87 -12.35
CA LEU A 24 -5.87 -12.45 -11.85
C LEU A 24 -5.78 -12.56 -10.33
N LEU A 25 -6.79 -12.08 -9.60
CA LEU A 25 -6.83 -12.20 -8.14
C LEU A 25 -6.76 -13.65 -7.68
N THR A 26 -7.44 -14.56 -8.39
CA THR A 26 -7.41 -15.99 -8.08
C THR A 26 -6.01 -16.57 -8.28
N HIS A 27 -5.36 -16.24 -9.40
CA HIS A 27 -3.99 -16.67 -9.67
C HIS A 27 -2.98 -16.10 -8.68
N LEU A 28 -3.10 -14.82 -8.31
CA LEU A 28 -2.24 -14.18 -7.33
C LEU A 28 -2.37 -14.81 -5.94
N LYS A 29 -3.60 -15.13 -5.51
CA LYS A 29 -3.83 -15.87 -4.24
C LYS A 29 -3.19 -17.25 -4.25
N GLN A 30 -3.23 -17.96 -5.37
CA GLN A 30 -2.57 -19.27 -5.51
C GLN A 30 -1.04 -19.16 -5.51
N ALA A 31 -0.50 -18.04 -6.01
CA ALA A 31 0.93 -17.77 -6.05
C ALA A 31 1.48 -17.06 -4.79
N ASP A 32 0.65 -16.79 -3.78
CA ASP A 32 1.01 -15.91 -2.66
C ASP A 32 2.17 -16.46 -1.82
N GLU A 33 2.15 -17.75 -1.49
CA GLU A 33 3.27 -18.41 -0.79
C GLU A 33 4.55 -18.40 -1.63
N PHE A 34 4.42 -18.61 -2.94
CA PHE A 34 5.56 -18.57 -3.86
C PHE A 34 6.19 -17.17 -3.91
N LEU A 35 5.38 -16.11 -3.95
CA LEU A 35 5.85 -14.72 -3.91
C LEU A 35 6.63 -14.43 -2.62
N HIS A 36 6.14 -14.90 -1.47
CA HIS A 36 6.83 -14.72 -0.20
C HIS A 36 8.19 -15.45 -0.17
N ASN A 37 8.25 -16.66 -0.73
CA ASN A 37 9.48 -17.44 -0.82
C ASN A 37 10.53 -16.78 -1.73
N GLU A 38 10.11 -16.13 -2.82
CA GLU A 38 11.00 -15.42 -3.75
C GLU A 38 11.17 -13.92 -3.43
N SER A 39 10.64 -13.42 -2.30
CA SER A 39 10.52 -12.00 -1.93
C SER A 39 11.78 -11.15 -2.16
N THR A 40 12.97 -11.71 -1.93
CA THR A 40 14.27 -11.03 -2.10
C THR A 40 14.65 -10.77 -3.56
N ARG A 41 14.01 -11.46 -4.52
CA ARG A 41 14.34 -11.43 -5.95
C ARG A 41 13.28 -10.75 -6.80
N LEU A 42 12.15 -10.33 -6.20
CA LEU A 42 11.00 -9.82 -6.96
C LEU A 42 11.16 -8.35 -7.41
N LEU A 43 11.97 -7.54 -6.73
CA LEU A 43 12.06 -6.10 -6.98
C LEU A 43 12.35 -5.71 -8.45
N PRO A 44 13.28 -6.37 -9.18
CA PRO A 44 13.52 -6.04 -10.58
C PRO A 44 12.32 -6.25 -11.49
N PHE A 45 11.39 -7.15 -11.13
CA PHE A 45 10.21 -7.43 -11.93
C PHE A 45 9.17 -6.30 -11.88
N LEU A 46 9.23 -5.45 -10.86
CA LEU A 46 8.37 -4.26 -10.78
C LEU A 46 8.66 -3.24 -11.88
N GLU A 47 9.84 -3.26 -12.50
CA GLU A 47 10.18 -2.40 -13.63
C GLU A 47 9.38 -2.76 -14.90
N GLN A 48 8.85 -3.99 -14.96
CA GLN A 48 8.02 -4.48 -16.06
C GLN A 48 6.53 -4.20 -15.86
N LEU A 49 6.17 -3.61 -14.72
CA LEU A 49 4.78 -3.34 -14.34
C LEU A 49 4.53 -1.84 -14.23
N ASP A 50 3.41 -1.39 -14.79
CA ASP A 50 2.92 -0.03 -14.59
C ASP A 50 2.01 0.01 -13.35
N PRO A 51 2.26 0.86 -12.35
CA PRO A 51 1.44 0.92 -11.14
C PRO A 51 0.01 1.39 -11.40
N THR A 52 -0.28 2.10 -12.50
CA THR A 52 -1.63 2.54 -12.88
C THR A 52 -2.42 1.45 -13.61
N LEU A 53 -1.75 0.62 -14.41
CA LEU A 53 -2.40 -0.45 -15.16
C LEU A 53 -2.46 -1.75 -14.35
N HIS A 54 -1.40 -2.07 -13.61
CA HIS A 54 -1.18 -3.37 -12.98
C HIS A 54 -1.23 -3.31 -11.44
N SER A 55 -1.98 -2.38 -10.86
CA SER A 55 -1.96 -2.09 -9.42
C SER A 55 -2.16 -3.33 -8.54
N LEU A 56 -3.04 -4.26 -8.92
CA LEU A 56 -3.32 -5.47 -8.16
C LEU A 56 -2.11 -6.41 -8.11
N GLY A 57 -1.51 -6.73 -9.26
CA GLY A 57 -0.32 -7.58 -9.31
C GLY A 57 0.90 -6.91 -8.68
N TYR A 58 1.07 -5.60 -8.92
CA TYR A 58 2.12 -4.79 -8.30
C TYR A 58 2.00 -4.82 -6.77
N LEU A 59 0.78 -4.74 -6.23
CA LEU A 59 0.50 -4.81 -4.80
C LEU A 59 0.96 -6.13 -4.18
N PHE A 60 0.63 -7.27 -4.78
CA PHE A 60 1.03 -8.58 -4.26
C PHE A 60 2.56 -8.74 -4.21
N ILE A 61 3.26 -8.26 -5.24
CA ILE A 61 4.73 -8.29 -5.26
C ILE A 61 5.31 -7.37 -4.18
N LEU A 62 4.80 -6.14 -4.05
CA LEU A 62 5.27 -5.20 -3.02
C LEU A 62 5.02 -5.71 -1.62
N GLU A 63 3.86 -6.30 -1.37
CA GLU A 63 3.52 -6.87 -0.07
C GLU A 63 4.53 -7.95 0.30
N ALA A 64 4.75 -8.94 -0.57
CA ALA A 64 5.78 -9.97 -0.35
C ALA A 64 7.20 -9.39 -0.14
N CYS A 65 7.60 -8.35 -0.87
CA CYS A 65 8.88 -7.66 -0.70
C CYS A 65 9.01 -6.91 0.64
N THR A 66 7.90 -6.63 1.31
CA THR A 66 7.86 -5.80 2.53
C THR A 66 7.38 -6.56 3.77
N SER A 67 7.07 -7.86 3.64
CA SER A 67 6.66 -8.76 4.74
C SER A 67 7.78 -9.11 5.72
N TRP A 68 9.05 -8.84 5.38
CA TRP A 68 10.21 -9.16 6.20
C TRP A 68 10.94 -7.88 6.67
N PRO A 69 11.64 -7.92 7.82
CA PRO A 69 12.46 -6.80 8.26
C PRO A 69 13.50 -6.42 7.20
N VAL A 70 13.53 -5.14 6.84
CA VAL A 70 14.45 -4.60 5.84
C VAL A 70 15.58 -3.83 6.51
N THR A 71 16.75 -3.81 5.87
CA THR A 71 17.87 -2.96 6.30
C THR A 71 17.62 -1.51 5.90
N ASN A 72 18.35 -0.57 6.52
CA ASN A 72 18.33 0.85 6.15
C ASN A 72 18.62 1.09 4.66
N GLU A 73 19.52 0.30 4.05
CA GLU A 73 19.82 0.46 2.62
C GLU A 73 18.67 -0.02 1.73
N GLN A 74 18.05 -1.16 2.08
CA GLN A 74 16.88 -1.67 1.37
C GLN A 74 15.69 -0.70 1.50
N ALA A 75 15.45 -0.19 2.71
CA ALA A 75 14.39 0.79 2.98
C ALA A 75 14.53 2.04 2.09
N ARG A 76 15.75 2.56 1.89
CA ARG A 76 15.98 3.73 1.01
C ARG A 76 15.49 3.51 -0.42
N ARG A 77 15.67 2.30 -0.95
CA ARG A 77 15.22 1.91 -2.29
C ARG A 77 13.71 1.67 -2.30
N LEU A 78 13.22 0.87 -1.35
CA LEU A 78 11.82 0.50 -1.24
C LEU A 78 10.91 1.71 -1.04
N VAL A 79 11.27 2.67 -0.19
CA VAL A 79 10.48 3.88 0.05
C VAL A 79 10.21 4.66 -1.25
N LEU A 80 11.15 4.69 -2.20
CA LEU A 80 10.92 5.35 -3.50
C LEU A 80 9.89 4.59 -4.35
N ILE A 81 10.01 3.27 -4.40
CA ILE A 81 9.11 2.38 -5.16
C ILE A 81 7.70 2.43 -4.56
N LEU A 82 7.60 2.26 -3.23
CA LEU A 82 6.36 2.33 -2.46
C LEU A 82 5.68 3.69 -2.62
N SER A 83 6.43 4.79 -2.48
CA SER A 83 5.88 6.14 -2.66
C SER A 83 5.28 6.32 -4.05
N ARG A 84 6.00 5.92 -5.11
CA ARG A 84 5.48 5.96 -6.49
C ARG A 84 4.22 5.12 -6.63
N PHE A 85 4.21 3.90 -6.09
CA PHE A 85 3.05 3.03 -6.15
C PHE A 85 1.83 3.61 -5.43
N LEU A 86 1.96 4.07 -4.19
CA LEU A 86 0.84 4.62 -3.41
C LEU A 86 0.23 5.88 -4.05
N ILE A 87 1.05 6.68 -4.72
CA ILE A 87 0.59 7.85 -5.48
C ILE A 87 -0.17 7.40 -6.74
N SER A 88 0.38 6.46 -7.50
CA SER A 88 -0.09 6.12 -8.85
C SER A 88 -1.12 4.99 -8.93
N CYS A 89 -1.25 4.13 -7.91
CA CYS A 89 -2.14 2.97 -7.97
C CYS A 89 -3.61 3.34 -8.15
N VAL A 90 -4.41 2.42 -8.71
CA VAL A 90 -5.83 2.64 -8.94
C VAL A 90 -6.66 2.00 -7.83
N ALA A 91 -7.60 2.78 -7.28
CA ALA A 91 -8.45 2.40 -6.15
C ALA A 91 -9.20 1.08 -6.39
N ASP A 92 -9.80 0.91 -7.57
CA ASP A 92 -10.61 -0.27 -7.89
C ASP A 92 -9.81 -1.58 -7.79
N GLN A 93 -8.55 -1.56 -8.19
CA GLN A 93 -7.69 -2.73 -8.14
C GLN A 93 -7.18 -3.02 -6.71
N ILE A 94 -6.73 -1.99 -5.97
CA ILE A 94 -6.22 -2.20 -4.60
C ILE A 94 -7.35 -2.64 -3.63
N ARG A 95 -8.59 -2.24 -3.90
CA ARG A 95 -9.77 -2.62 -3.11
C ARG A 95 -10.16 -4.09 -3.27
N LEU A 96 -9.60 -4.80 -4.26
CA LEU A 96 -9.75 -6.25 -4.38
C LEU A 96 -8.90 -7.02 -3.34
N ALA A 97 -7.89 -6.37 -2.75
CA ALA A 97 -7.02 -6.94 -1.71
C ALA A 97 -6.66 -5.87 -0.64
N PRO A 98 -7.65 -5.34 0.09
CA PRO A 98 -7.45 -4.20 0.98
C PRO A 98 -6.48 -4.50 2.13
N GLU A 99 -6.49 -5.72 2.67
CA GLU A 99 -5.58 -6.15 3.74
C GLU A 99 -4.10 -6.07 3.32
N LYS A 100 -3.78 -6.52 2.10
CA LYS A 100 -2.42 -6.40 1.53
C LYS A 100 -2.05 -4.94 1.32
N PHE A 101 -2.98 -4.12 0.83
CA PHE A 101 -2.73 -2.68 0.66
C PHE A 101 -2.44 -1.98 1.99
N ILE A 102 -3.20 -2.31 3.05
CA ILE A 102 -2.97 -1.80 4.41
C ILE A 102 -1.59 -2.25 4.92
N ALA A 103 -1.20 -3.51 4.73
CA ALA A 103 0.10 -4.02 5.13
C ALA A 103 1.26 -3.25 4.45
N VAL A 104 1.15 -3.02 3.15
CA VAL A 104 2.12 -2.22 2.38
C VAL A 104 2.21 -0.78 2.89
N CYS A 105 1.07 -0.14 3.19
CA CYS A 105 1.05 1.22 3.72
C CYS A 105 1.70 1.32 5.11
N LYS A 106 1.46 0.33 5.98
CA LYS A 106 2.08 0.26 7.31
C LYS A 106 3.58 0.03 7.22
N SER A 107 4.02 -0.92 6.39
CA SER A 107 5.45 -1.15 6.15
C SER A 107 6.13 0.09 5.55
N PHE A 108 5.47 0.79 4.62
CA PHE A 108 5.96 2.06 4.10
C PHE A 108 6.15 3.13 5.19
N LYS A 109 5.16 3.28 6.09
CA LYS A 109 5.25 4.18 7.25
C LYS A 109 6.46 3.82 8.11
N ASP A 110 6.59 2.54 8.48
CA ASP A 110 7.67 2.08 9.34
C ASP A 110 9.05 2.31 8.71
N GLN A 111 9.17 2.13 7.40
CA GLN A 111 10.40 2.41 6.66
C GLN A 111 10.74 3.91 6.59
N VAL A 112 9.77 4.81 6.40
CA VAL A 112 10.07 6.25 6.43
C VAL A 112 10.44 6.75 7.83
N LEU A 113 9.88 6.13 8.88
CA LEU A 113 10.25 6.41 10.27
C LEU A 113 11.63 5.86 10.62
N MET A 114 11.95 4.63 10.17
CA MET A 114 13.29 4.05 10.30
C MET A 114 14.37 4.94 9.66
N LEU A 115 14.05 5.57 8.53
CA LEU A 115 14.94 6.49 7.82
C LEU A 115 14.92 7.93 8.38
N GLU A 116 14.22 8.18 9.49
CA GLU A 116 14.06 9.50 10.12
C GLU A 116 13.54 10.58 9.15
N ALA A 117 12.72 10.17 8.17
CA ALA A 117 12.24 11.03 7.10
C ALA A 117 10.70 11.02 6.96
N PRO A 118 9.95 11.31 8.05
CA PRO A 118 8.48 11.17 8.07
C PRO A 118 7.78 12.01 7.00
N ILE A 119 8.34 13.18 6.65
CA ILE A 119 7.82 14.06 5.59
C ILE A 119 7.66 13.35 4.24
N ARG A 120 8.51 12.35 3.94
CA ARG A 120 8.47 11.61 2.67
C ARG A 120 7.22 10.73 2.54
N GLY A 121 6.60 10.35 3.66
CA GLY A 121 5.41 9.52 3.64
C GLY A 121 4.09 10.28 3.70
N VAL A 122 4.10 11.59 3.98
CA VAL A 122 2.87 12.39 4.15
C VAL A 122 1.99 12.33 2.91
N VAL A 123 2.52 12.69 1.74
CA VAL A 123 1.73 12.70 0.49
C VAL A 123 1.32 11.28 0.06
N PRO A 124 2.23 10.28 -0.01
CA PRO A 124 1.85 8.93 -0.41
C PRO A 124 0.80 8.28 0.51
N LEU A 125 0.89 8.50 1.82
CA LEU A 125 -0.05 7.90 2.77
C LEU A 125 -1.40 8.63 2.78
N LEU A 126 -1.43 9.95 2.57
CA LEU A 126 -2.68 10.69 2.30
C LEU A 126 -3.42 10.11 1.09
N GLU A 127 -2.69 9.89 0.00
CA GLU A 127 -3.24 9.31 -1.21
C GLU A 127 -3.74 7.89 -1.00
N ALA A 128 -3.04 7.09 -0.19
CA ALA A 128 -3.49 5.75 0.19
C ALA A 128 -4.81 5.77 1.00
N VAL A 129 -4.93 6.68 1.98
CA VAL A 129 -6.17 6.85 2.78
C VAL A 129 -7.36 7.18 1.87
N LYS A 130 -7.20 8.15 0.96
CA LYS A 130 -8.26 8.52 0.00
C LYS A 130 -8.67 7.36 -0.89
N LYS A 131 -7.71 6.58 -1.41
CA LYS A 131 -7.99 5.45 -2.30
C LYS A 131 -8.66 4.28 -1.58
N LEU A 132 -8.34 4.04 -0.31
CA LEU A 132 -8.95 2.96 0.47
C LEU A 132 -10.36 3.29 0.97
N ARG A 133 -10.65 4.57 1.23
CA ARG A 133 -11.95 5.02 1.75
C ARG A 133 -13.09 4.76 0.77
N SER A 134 -14.16 4.10 1.22
CA SER A 134 -15.40 3.87 0.45
C SER A 134 -16.41 5.03 0.57
N SER A 135 -16.54 5.64 1.76
CA SER A 135 -17.21 6.92 2.08
C SER A 135 -17.42 6.97 3.59
N GLU A 136 -17.11 8.05 4.31
CA GLU A 136 -17.47 8.23 5.74
C GLU A 136 -16.98 7.17 6.77
N HIS A 137 -16.15 6.21 6.34
CA HIS A 137 -15.51 5.22 7.21
C HIS A 137 -14.12 5.67 7.70
N LEU A 138 -13.86 5.45 8.98
CA LEU A 138 -12.51 5.49 9.56
C LEU A 138 -11.74 4.24 9.14
N THR A 139 -10.87 4.37 8.15
CA THR A 139 -9.93 3.30 7.80
C THR A 139 -8.82 3.19 8.82
N THR A 140 -8.24 1.98 8.93
CA THR A 140 -7.08 1.68 9.79
C THR A 140 -5.85 2.55 9.50
N LEU A 141 -5.78 3.22 8.33
CA LEU A 141 -4.68 4.07 7.91
C LEU A 141 -4.81 5.53 8.38
N HIS A 142 -5.98 5.97 8.84
CA HIS A 142 -6.19 7.34 9.34
C HIS A 142 -5.26 7.69 10.52
N PRO A 143 -5.23 6.91 11.62
CA PRO A 143 -4.32 7.20 12.73
C PRO A 143 -2.84 7.13 12.31
N ASP A 144 -2.49 6.20 11.42
CA ASP A 144 -1.13 6.07 10.89
C ASP A 144 -0.69 7.32 10.11
N PHE A 145 -1.60 7.90 9.31
CA PHE A 145 -1.37 9.14 8.59
C PHE A 145 -1.26 10.36 9.52
N LEU A 146 -2.14 10.48 10.52
CA LEU A 146 -2.11 11.58 11.48
C LEU A 146 -0.82 11.56 12.31
N GLN A 147 -0.41 10.38 12.78
CA GLN A 147 0.86 10.20 13.47
C GLN A 147 2.03 10.70 12.60
N LEU A 148 2.03 10.37 11.31
CA LEU A 148 3.07 10.80 10.39
C LEU A 148 3.07 12.33 10.19
N CYS A 149 1.89 12.95 10.10
CA CYS A 149 1.74 14.40 10.03
C CYS A 149 2.28 15.10 11.28
N LEU A 150 2.02 14.57 12.48
CA LEU A 150 2.56 15.10 13.73
C LEU A 150 4.09 15.07 13.74
N LEU A 151 4.68 13.92 13.40
CA LEU A 151 6.14 13.73 13.36
C LEU A 151 6.80 14.62 12.28
N ALA A 152 6.13 14.82 11.15
CA ALA A 152 6.59 15.70 10.08
C ALA A 152 6.28 17.20 10.32
N LYS A 153 5.53 17.54 11.37
CA LYS A 153 4.98 18.89 11.64
C LYS A 153 4.11 19.44 10.50
N CYS A 154 3.39 18.56 9.80
CA CYS A 154 2.50 18.87 8.67
C CYS A 154 1.03 18.96 9.09
N TYR A 155 0.72 19.80 10.09
CA TYR A 155 -0.62 19.87 10.68
C TYR A 155 -1.72 20.26 9.70
N LYS A 156 -1.44 21.15 8.74
CA LYS A 156 -2.41 21.55 7.72
C LYS A 156 -2.86 20.39 6.84
N THR A 157 -1.94 19.47 6.52
CA THR A 157 -2.24 18.28 5.74
C THR A 157 -2.98 17.25 6.57
N GLY A 158 -2.68 17.14 7.88
CA GLY A 158 -3.46 16.32 8.81
C GLY A 158 -4.90 16.81 8.94
N LEU A 159 -5.08 18.13 9.08
CA LEU A 159 -6.38 18.77 9.24
C LEU A 159 -7.35 18.46 8.10
N SER A 160 -6.87 18.36 6.85
CA SER A 160 -7.76 18.08 5.72
C SER A 160 -8.41 16.70 5.74
N ILE A 161 -7.94 15.77 6.58
CA ILE A 161 -8.63 14.50 6.84
C ILE A 161 -9.55 14.63 8.07
N LEU A 162 -9.19 15.45 9.05
CA LEU A 162 -10.00 15.66 10.26
C LEU A 162 -11.29 16.43 9.99
N GLU A 163 -11.32 17.24 8.95
CA GLU A 163 -12.50 17.98 8.49
C GLU A 163 -13.54 17.07 7.81
N ASP A 164 -13.17 15.83 7.47
CA ASP A 164 -14.10 14.87 6.88
C ASP A 164 -15.00 14.25 7.95
N ASP A 165 -16.30 14.17 7.66
CA ASP A 165 -17.24 13.46 8.51
C ASP A 165 -16.93 11.94 8.51
N ILE A 166 -16.86 11.37 9.72
CA ILE A 166 -16.64 9.95 9.99
C ILE A 166 -17.82 9.43 10.80
N PHE A 167 -18.61 8.55 10.21
CA PHE A 167 -19.78 7.95 10.85
C PHE A 167 -19.58 6.47 11.19
N GLU A 168 -18.61 5.81 10.55
CA GLU A 168 -18.39 4.37 10.69
C GLU A 168 -16.98 4.05 11.18
N VAL A 169 -16.87 3.20 12.21
CA VAL A 169 -15.62 2.81 12.86
C VAL A 169 -15.63 1.30 13.08
N ASP A 170 -14.69 0.59 12.45
CA ASP A 170 -14.56 -0.87 12.61
C ASP A 170 -13.77 -1.25 13.86
N GLN A 171 -12.69 -0.51 14.14
CA GLN A 171 -11.71 -0.85 15.17
C GLN A 171 -11.65 0.25 16.24
N PRO A 172 -12.08 -0.01 17.49
CA PRO A 172 -12.06 0.99 18.56
C PRO A 172 -10.68 1.60 18.78
N ARG A 173 -9.62 0.80 18.64
CA ARG A 173 -8.23 1.26 18.78
C ARG A 173 -7.89 2.35 17.76
N ASP A 174 -8.33 2.19 16.53
CA ASP A 174 -8.01 3.13 15.45
C ASP A 174 -8.74 4.46 15.67
N PHE A 175 -9.96 4.42 16.22
CA PHE A 175 -10.68 5.62 16.65
C PHE A 175 -9.98 6.34 17.81
N TYR A 176 -9.54 5.63 18.84
CA TYR A 176 -8.80 6.27 19.94
C TYR A 176 -7.51 6.92 19.45
N LEU A 177 -6.77 6.26 18.56
CA LEU A 177 -5.54 6.83 17.99
C LEU A 177 -5.84 8.00 17.05
N TYR A 178 -6.94 7.93 16.29
CA TYR A 178 -7.41 9.04 15.46
C TYR A 178 -7.68 10.28 16.31
N CYS A 179 -8.44 10.15 17.41
CA CYS A 179 -8.71 11.25 18.34
C CYS A 179 -7.48 11.70 19.14
N TYR A 180 -6.49 10.84 19.35
CA TYR A 180 -5.27 11.18 20.09
C TYR A 180 -4.25 11.92 19.21
N TYR A 181 -4.15 11.56 17.92
CA TYR A 181 -3.21 12.19 16.99
C TYR A 181 -3.80 13.37 16.21
N GLY A 182 -5.12 13.43 16.05
CA GLY A 182 -5.84 14.55 15.45
C GLY A 182 -5.99 15.72 16.42
#